data_AF-A0A8J6SZX6-F1
#
_entry.id   AF-A0A8J6SZX6-F1
#
_cell.length_a   1.000
_cell.length_b   1.000
_cell.length_c   1.000
_cell.angle_alpha   90.00
_cell.angle_beta   90.00
_cell.angle_gamma   90.00
#
_symmetry.space_group_name_H-M   'P 1'
#
loop_
_entity.id
_entity.type
_entity.pdbx_description
1 polymer ?
#
loop_
_entity_poly.entity_id
_entity_poly.type
_entity_poly.pdbx_seq_one_letter_code
_entity_poly.pdbx_strand_id
1 'polypeptide(L)'
;MLRFMFGQENRTDSGLLAEAIELMNRFVKLHTTNKLASKRSSRDIRLALLTRGLLRSLDELEQSIYVCVCYKEQLKSRFMEDLEVGERNDYHRHIYFYKNALIRIFSILDKLGGFLNVEFSLETQKEKENFSYFTVLRRMKIRSAGVPLEKMLFDFKIKYQEPMLRLKVVRNLEVHAMNEELADDLARLLHTGPTPIEDISSKLNDLAQGYEMVCRVLITVFRYLEKVNRQGSTSR
;
A
#
# COMPACT_ATOMS: atom_id res chain seq x y z
N MET A 1 13.32 -2.92 8.09
CA MET A 1 13.97 -3.03 9.41
C MET A 1 13.04 -3.68 10.45
N LEU A 2 12.67 -4.96 10.31
CA LEU A 2 12.00 -5.75 11.36
C LEU A 2 12.49 -7.22 11.43
N ARG A 3 13.30 -7.64 10.46
CA ARG A 3 13.90 -8.98 10.38
C ARG A 3 14.78 -9.35 11.58
N PHE A 4 15.34 -8.35 12.27
CA PHE A 4 16.08 -8.53 13.52
C PHE A 4 15.26 -9.23 14.61
N MET A 5 13.92 -9.08 14.61
CA MET A 5 13.01 -9.74 15.56
C MET A 5 13.07 -11.27 15.44
N PHE A 6 13.54 -11.79 14.31
CA PHE A 6 13.65 -13.22 14.01
C PHE A 6 15.12 -13.66 13.83
N GLY A 7 16.08 -12.83 14.26
CA GLY A 7 17.51 -13.11 14.09
C GLY A 7 17.98 -13.16 12.63
N GLN A 8 17.21 -12.58 11.71
CA GLN A 8 17.52 -12.60 10.28
C GLN A 8 18.22 -11.32 9.81
N GLU A 9 19.03 -11.45 8.76
CA GLU A 9 19.67 -10.32 8.09
C GLU A 9 18.65 -9.35 7.48
N ASN A 10 19.13 -8.16 7.13
CA ASN A 10 18.31 -7.19 6.42
C ASN A 10 17.88 -7.73 5.05
N ARG A 11 16.69 -7.32 4.62
CA ARG A 11 16.15 -7.62 3.30
C ARG A 11 17.14 -7.18 2.22
N THR A 12 17.37 -8.05 1.23
CA THR A 12 17.86 -7.63 -0.08
C THR A 12 16.67 -7.35 -0.97
N ASP A 13 16.55 -6.13 -1.49
CA ASP A 13 15.45 -5.75 -2.37
C ASP A 13 15.48 -6.61 -3.65
N SER A 14 14.34 -7.21 -4.01
CA SER A 14 14.21 -8.04 -5.21
C SER A 14 12.81 -7.92 -5.84
N GLY A 15 12.66 -8.43 -7.07
CA GLY A 15 11.37 -8.47 -7.79
C GLY A 15 10.71 -7.10 -7.94
N LEU A 16 9.39 -7.06 -7.77
CA LEU A 16 8.58 -5.84 -7.90
C LEU A 16 9.01 -4.73 -6.92
N LEU A 17 9.49 -5.10 -5.73
CA LEU A 17 9.91 -4.14 -4.72
C LEU A 17 11.15 -3.37 -5.19
N ALA A 18 12.19 -4.09 -5.60
CA ALA A 18 13.42 -3.49 -6.10
C ALA A 18 13.14 -2.57 -7.28
N GLU A 19 12.33 -3.04 -8.24
CA GLU A 19 11.97 -2.27 -9.42
C GLU A 19 11.24 -0.96 -9.06
N ALA A 20 10.25 -1.03 -8.15
CA ALA A 20 9.53 0.15 -7.67
C ALA A 20 10.45 1.14 -6.94
N ILE A 21 11.30 0.64 -6.04
CA ILE A 21 12.26 1.44 -5.27
C ILE A 21 13.26 2.13 -6.20
N GLU A 22 13.81 1.41 -7.17
CA GLU A 22 14.80 1.93 -8.10
C GLU A 22 14.21 3.05 -8.97
N LEU A 23 13.03 2.83 -9.55
CA LEU A 23 12.30 3.82 -10.35
C LEU A 23 12.00 5.11 -9.54
N MET A 24 11.52 4.96 -8.31
CA MET A 24 11.25 6.09 -7.41
C MET A 24 12.53 6.84 -7.02
N ASN A 25 13.62 6.13 -6.73
CA ASN A 25 14.91 6.75 -6.41
C ASN A 25 15.49 7.52 -7.59
N ARG A 26 15.40 6.97 -8.81
CA ARG A 26 15.80 7.69 -10.04
C ARG A 26 14.98 8.96 -10.23
N PHE A 27 13.67 8.89 -10.02
CA PHE A 27 12.78 10.05 -10.07
C PHE A 27 13.16 11.13 -9.05
N VAL A 28 13.38 10.75 -7.79
CA VAL A 28 13.85 11.67 -6.73
C VAL A 28 15.19 12.30 -7.14
N LYS A 29 16.15 11.51 -7.61
CA LYS A 29 17.45 12.01 -8.04
C LYS A 29 17.31 13.03 -9.17
N LEU A 30 16.49 12.74 -10.19
CA LEU A 30 16.24 13.66 -11.30
C LEU A 30 15.68 15.01 -10.82
N HIS A 31 14.70 14.99 -9.92
CA HIS A 31 14.03 16.20 -9.43
C HIS A 31 14.78 16.91 -8.29
N THR A 32 15.88 16.33 -7.79
CA THR A 32 16.73 16.95 -6.75
C THR A 32 18.14 17.31 -7.23
N THR A 33 18.60 16.77 -8.36
CA THR A 33 19.99 16.96 -8.84
C THR A 33 20.15 18.09 -9.86
N ASN A 34 19.07 18.67 -10.41
CA ASN A 34 19.21 19.84 -11.29
C ASN A 34 19.87 21.01 -10.53
N LYS A 35 21.11 21.33 -10.95
CA LYS A 35 22.12 22.18 -10.26
C LYS A 35 22.00 23.68 -10.54
N LEU A 36 21.08 24.11 -11.41
CA LEU A 36 20.76 25.53 -11.54
C LEU A 36 19.87 25.93 -10.34
N ALA A 37 20.52 26.21 -9.21
CA ALA A 37 19.92 26.53 -7.93
C ALA A 37 18.90 27.68 -7.98
N SER A 38 18.87 28.47 -9.06
CA SER A 38 17.96 29.60 -9.27
C SER A 38 16.62 29.25 -9.95
N LYS A 39 16.37 27.99 -10.36
CA LYS A 39 15.14 27.60 -11.09
C LYS A 39 14.47 26.29 -10.65
N ARG A 40 14.72 25.79 -9.43
CA ARG A 40 13.91 24.65 -8.93
C ARG A 40 12.50 25.12 -8.67
N SER A 41 11.54 24.53 -9.37
CA SER A 41 10.14 24.85 -9.13
C SER A 41 9.73 24.29 -7.77
N SER A 42 8.84 25.00 -7.05
CA SER A 42 8.21 24.50 -5.83
C SER A 42 7.51 23.15 -6.05
N ARG A 43 7.05 22.91 -7.29
CA ARG A 43 6.46 21.66 -7.74
C ARG A 43 7.46 20.49 -7.72
N ASP A 44 8.66 20.65 -8.25
CA ASP A 44 9.66 19.55 -8.31
C ASP A 44 10.05 19.08 -6.91
N ILE A 45 10.25 20.05 -5.99
CA ILE A 45 10.55 19.78 -4.58
C ILE A 45 9.40 19.00 -3.94
N ARG A 46 8.15 19.41 -4.20
CA ARG A 46 6.96 18.74 -3.68
C ARG A 46 6.84 17.31 -4.21
N LEU A 47 7.07 17.07 -5.50
CA LEU A 47 7.02 15.73 -6.10
C LEU A 47 8.11 14.82 -5.54
N ALA A 48 9.33 15.32 -5.35
CA ALA A 48 10.41 14.57 -4.72
C ALA A 48 10.08 14.22 -3.26
N LEU A 49 9.48 15.15 -2.51
CA LEU A 49 9.04 14.91 -1.13
C LEU A 49 7.95 13.82 -1.05
N LEU A 50 6.92 13.92 -1.90
CA LEU A 50 5.86 12.92 -1.98
C LEU A 50 6.41 11.54 -2.35
N THR A 51 7.36 11.48 -3.29
CA THR A 51 8.01 10.22 -3.69
C THR A 51 8.81 9.59 -2.55
N ARG A 52 9.52 10.39 -1.74
CA ARG A 52 10.19 9.88 -0.52
C ARG A 52 9.19 9.33 0.51
N GLY A 53 8.02 9.96 0.62
CA GLY A 53 6.92 9.46 1.44
C GLY A 53 6.41 8.09 0.95
N LEU A 54 6.28 7.91 -0.36
CA LEU A 54 5.91 6.62 -0.98
C LEU A 54 6.96 5.54 -0.70
N LEU A 55 8.25 5.86 -0.87
CA LEU A 55 9.36 4.93 -0.57
C LEU A 55 9.29 4.42 0.88
N ARG A 56 9.12 5.33 1.85
CA ARG A 56 9.02 4.95 3.26
C ARG A 56 7.82 4.04 3.52
N SER A 57 6.65 4.38 2.97
CA SER A 57 5.45 3.58 3.17
C SER A 57 5.51 2.21 2.48
N LEU A 58 6.19 2.11 1.33
CA LEU A 58 6.43 0.83 0.68
C LEU A 58 7.35 -0.08 1.51
N ASP A 59 8.40 0.48 2.12
CA ASP A 59 9.25 -0.26 3.05
C ASP A 59 8.46 -0.74 4.27
N GLU A 60 7.67 0.15 4.90
CA GLU A 60 6.82 -0.19 6.04
C GLU A 60 5.79 -1.28 5.69
N LEU A 61 5.21 -1.23 4.48
CA LEU A 61 4.29 -2.26 4.00
C LEU A 61 4.97 -3.62 3.89
N GLU A 62 6.13 -3.68 3.21
CA GLU A 62 6.86 -4.93 3.06
C GLU A 62 7.23 -5.53 4.41
N GLN A 63 7.75 -4.71 5.32
CA GLN A 63 8.17 -5.19 6.64
C GLN A 63 6.98 -5.69 7.45
N SER A 64 5.83 -5.00 7.37
CA SER A 64 4.60 -5.44 8.03
C SER A 64 4.12 -6.79 7.49
N ILE A 65 4.14 -6.97 6.17
CA ILE A 65 3.78 -8.26 5.54
C ILE A 65 4.74 -9.36 5.98
N TYR A 66 6.06 -9.09 5.94
CA TYR A 66 7.07 -10.06 6.34
C TYR A 66 6.84 -10.56 7.77
N VAL A 67 6.69 -9.65 8.74
CA VAL A 67 6.49 -10.03 10.14
C VAL A 67 5.16 -10.76 10.35
N CYS A 68 4.10 -10.30 9.67
CA CYS A 68 2.79 -10.93 9.70
C CYS A 68 2.86 -12.40 9.25
N VAL A 69 3.58 -12.69 8.16
CA VAL A 69 3.77 -14.05 7.65
C VAL A 69 4.60 -14.90 8.62
N CYS A 70 5.69 -14.38 9.17
CA CYS A 70 6.53 -15.14 10.11
C CYS A 70 5.76 -15.57 11.36
N TYR A 71 4.91 -14.72 11.93
CA TYR A 71 4.08 -15.12 13.08
C TYR A 71 2.97 -16.09 12.68
N LYS A 72 2.39 -15.97 11.47
CA LYS A 72 1.44 -16.97 10.96
C LYS A 72 2.05 -18.36 10.90
N GLU A 73 3.32 -18.47 10.51
CA GLU A 73 4.02 -19.76 10.40
C GLU A 73 4.28 -20.44 11.76
N GLN A 74 4.17 -19.69 12.86
CA GLN A 74 4.31 -20.21 14.22
C GLN A 74 2.99 -20.79 14.77
N LEU A 75 1.86 -20.53 14.09
CA LEU A 75 0.54 -21.04 14.46
C LEU A 75 0.33 -22.48 13.96
N LYS A 76 -0.13 -23.35 14.85
CA LYS A 76 -0.36 -24.80 14.66
C LYS A 76 -1.79 -25.20 14.98
N SER A 77 -2.40 -24.55 15.96
CA SER A 77 -3.76 -24.79 16.43
C SER A 77 -4.81 -24.35 15.40
N ARG A 78 -5.99 -24.97 15.46
CA ARG A 78 -7.12 -24.64 14.57
C ARG A 78 -8.20 -23.84 15.26
N PHE A 79 -8.26 -23.89 16.59
CA PHE A 79 -9.26 -23.22 17.41
C PHE A 79 -8.58 -22.28 18.41
N MET A 80 -9.27 -21.19 18.77
CA MET A 80 -8.76 -20.16 19.67
C MET A 80 -8.55 -20.69 21.09
N GLU A 81 -9.36 -21.65 21.51
CA GLU A 81 -9.32 -22.30 22.82
C GLU A 81 -8.10 -23.21 22.97
N ASP A 82 -7.58 -23.74 21.86
CA ASP A 82 -6.41 -24.63 21.82
C ASP A 82 -5.07 -23.86 21.82
N LEU A 83 -5.11 -22.54 21.66
CA LEU A 83 -3.91 -21.71 21.63
C LEU A 83 -3.20 -21.70 23.00
N GLU A 84 -2.04 -22.34 23.07
CA GLU A 84 -1.12 -22.18 24.19
C GLU A 84 -0.68 -20.71 24.32
N VAL A 85 -0.22 -20.30 25.52
CA VAL A 85 0.13 -18.90 25.81
C VAL A 85 1.13 -18.31 24.80
N GLY A 86 2.13 -19.10 24.38
CA GLY A 86 3.09 -18.68 23.35
C GLY A 86 2.42 -18.44 22.00
N GLU A 87 1.67 -19.42 21.53
CA GLU A 87 0.98 -19.38 20.24
C GLU A 87 -0.08 -18.27 20.19
N ARG A 88 -0.78 -18.01 21.29
CA ARG A 88 -1.72 -16.90 21.42
C ARG A 88 -1.03 -15.55 21.24
N ASN A 89 0.17 -15.38 21.80
CA ASN A 89 0.93 -14.15 21.60
C ASN A 89 1.34 -13.99 20.14
N ASP A 90 1.74 -15.06 19.48
CA ASP A 90 2.10 -15.04 18.06
C ASP A 90 0.89 -14.72 17.18
N TYR A 91 -0.29 -15.22 17.52
CA TYR A 91 -1.54 -14.87 16.86
C TYR A 91 -1.86 -13.37 16.99
N HIS A 92 -1.74 -12.81 18.19
CA HIS A 92 -1.95 -11.36 18.40
C HIS A 92 -0.94 -10.51 17.62
N ARG A 93 0.33 -10.93 17.56
CA ARG A 93 1.36 -10.25 16.77
C ARG A 93 1.08 -10.36 15.28
N HIS A 94 0.68 -11.54 14.80
CA HIS A 94 0.23 -11.74 13.43
C HIS A 94 -0.87 -10.73 13.05
N ILE A 95 -1.93 -10.65 13.85
CA ILE A 95 -3.03 -9.70 13.66
C ILE A 95 -2.53 -8.26 13.66
N TYR A 96 -1.67 -7.89 14.63
CA TYR A 96 -1.14 -6.54 14.73
C TYR A 96 -0.42 -6.12 13.44
N PHE A 97 0.47 -6.97 12.92
CA PHE A 97 1.19 -6.68 11.68
C PHE A 97 0.31 -6.77 10.43
N TYR A 98 -0.70 -7.65 10.43
CA TYR A 98 -1.72 -7.72 9.37
C TYR A 98 -2.48 -6.39 9.26
N LYS A 99 -3.00 -5.87 10.38
CA LYS A 99 -3.71 -4.58 10.43
C LYS A 99 -2.81 -3.43 9.96
N ASN A 100 -1.54 -3.43 10.34
CA ASN A 100 -0.57 -2.43 9.87
C ASN A 100 -0.31 -2.51 8.36
N ALA A 101 -0.09 -3.72 7.83
CA ALA A 101 0.10 -3.92 6.38
C ALA A 101 -1.12 -3.44 5.60
N LEU A 102 -2.33 -3.78 6.08
CA LEU A 102 -3.59 -3.36 5.49
C LEU A 102 -3.72 -1.83 5.39
N ILE A 103 -3.46 -1.12 6.48
CA ILE A 103 -3.48 0.35 6.52
C ILE A 103 -2.44 0.93 5.54
N ARG A 104 -1.27 0.30 5.44
CA ARG A 104 -0.19 0.78 4.57
C ARG A 104 -0.52 0.66 3.08
N ILE A 105 -1.22 -0.38 2.65
CA ILE A 105 -1.72 -0.50 1.26
C ILE A 105 -2.54 0.74 0.88
N PHE A 106 -3.56 1.07 1.67
CA PHE A 106 -4.44 2.21 1.36
C PHE A 106 -3.71 3.56 1.51
N SER A 107 -2.84 3.69 2.51
CA SER A 107 -2.03 4.89 2.69
C SER A 107 -1.11 5.17 1.49
N ILE A 108 -0.53 4.12 0.89
CA ILE A 108 0.30 4.27 -0.32
C ILE A 108 -0.56 4.73 -1.50
N LEU A 109 -1.73 4.11 -1.70
CA LEU A 109 -2.64 4.52 -2.77
C LEU A 109 -3.08 5.98 -2.62
N ASP A 110 -3.45 6.41 -1.42
CA ASP A 110 -3.87 7.79 -1.18
C ASP A 110 -2.71 8.79 -1.37
N LYS A 111 -1.50 8.46 -0.91
CA LYS A 111 -0.29 9.25 -1.20
C LYS A 111 0.00 9.34 -2.69
N LEU A 112 -0.18 8.24 -3.42
CA LEU A 112 -0.02 8.21 -4.86
C LEU A 112 -1.11 9.06 -5.56
N GLY A 113 -2.35 9.02 -5.07
CA GLY A 113 -3.41 9.92 -5.52
C GLY A 113 -3.01 11.39 -5.35
N GLY A 114 -2.48 11.75 -4.19
CA GLY A 114 -1.94 13.09 -3.93
C GLY A 114 -0.80 13.46 -4.88
N PHE A 115 0.11 12.52 -5.14
CA PHE A 115 1.20 12.68 -6.10
C PHE A 115 0.68 12.93 -7.53
N LEU A 116 -0.20 12.07 -8.05
CA LEU A 116 -0.79 12.19 -9.37
C LEU A 116 -1.62 13.47 -9.53
N ASN A 117 -2.30 13.91 -8.46
CA ASN A 117 -3.02 15.17 -8.44
C ASN A 117 -2.11 16.38 -8.65
N VAL A 118 -0.91 16.37 -8.05
CA VAL A 118 0.11 17.40 -8.26
C VAL A 118 0.71 17.28 -9.66
N GLU A 119 1.10 16.07 -10.06
CA GLU A 119 1.79 15.84 -11.33
C GLU A 119 0.93 16.16 -12.55
N PHE A 120 -0.36 15.83 -12.52
CA PHE A 120 -1.27 16.13 -13.61
C PHE A 120 -2.10 17.39 -13.39
N SER A 121 -1.82 18.16 -12.33
CA SER A 121 -2.53 19.41 -12.01
C SER A 121 -4.05 19.24 -12.06
N LEU A 122 -4.54 18.15 -11.45
CA LEU A 122 -5.94 17.71 -11.57
C LEU A 122 -6.89 18.53 -10.68
N GLU A 123 -6.35 19.24 -9.70
CA GLU A 123 -7.10 20.09 -8.76
C GLU A 123 -8.25 19.34 -8.07
N THR A 124 -8.05 18.06 -7.77
CA THR A 124 -9.08 17.18 -7.20
C THR A 124 -9.66 17.73 -5.90
N GLN A 125 -8.84 18.44 -5.10
CA GLN A 125 -9.23 19.09 -3.87
C GLN A 125 -10.34 20.15 -4.04
N LYS A 126 -10.48 20.76 -5.24
CA LYS A 126 -11.56 21.73 -5.52
C LYS A 126 -12.94 21.07 -5.57
N GLU A 127 -13.00 19.76 -5.82
CA GLU A 127 -14.28 19.01 -5.81
C GLU A 127 -14.51 18.25 -4.52
N LYS A 128 -13.43 17.76 -3.90
CA LYS A 128 -13.53 17.06 -2.62
C LYS A 128 -12.24 17.23 -1.86
N GLU A 129 -12.31 17.88 -0.69
CA GLU A 129 -11.14 18.14 0.16
C GLU A 129 -10.39 16.84 0.51
N ASN A 130 -11.14 15.81 0.89
CA ASN A 130 -10.62 14.46 1.16
C ASN A 130 -10.97 13.51 0.00
N PHE A 131 -10.00 13.22 -0.87
CA PHE A 131 -10.18 12.34 -2.03
C PHE A 131 -9.31 11.08 -1.93
N SER A 132 -9.77 9.98 -2.53
CA SER A 132 -9.00 8.74 -2.62
C SER A 132 -8.27 8.65 -3.96
N TYR A 133 -7.33 7.70 -4.04
CA TYR A 133 -6.70 7.29 -5.30
C TYR A 133 -7.70 7.10 -6.46
N PHE A 134 -8.82 6.42 -6.19
CA PHE A 134 -9.82 6.13 -7.23
C PHE A 134 -10.57 7.38 -7.70
N THR A 135 -10.73 8.38 -6.83
CA THR A 135 -11.23 9.70 -7.25
C THR A 135 -10.27 10.35 -8.22
N VAL A 136 -8.96 10.27 -7.95
CA VAL A 136 -7.91 10.83 -8.83
C VAL A 136 -7.89 10.12 -10.19
N LEU A 137 -8.01 8.79 -10.23
CA LEU A 137 -8.13 8.06 -11.51
C LEU A 137 -9.32 8.53 -12.34
N ARG A 138 -10.49 8.70 -11.71
CA ARG A 138 -11.67 9.23 -12.38
C ARG A 138 -11.41 10.63 -12.95
N ARG A 139 -10.68 11.48 -12.20
CA ARG A 139 -10.30 12.82 -12.66
C ARG A 139 -9.32 12.80 -13.82
N MET A 140 -8.34 11.91 -13.81
CA MET A 140 -7.43 11.72 -14.95
C MET A 140 -8.21 11.39 -16.21
N LYS A 141 -9.22 10.51 -16.11
CA LYS A 141 -10.10 10.16 -17.22
C LYS A 141 -10.90 11.36 -17.73
N ILE A 142 -11.55 12.10 -16.82
CA ILE A 142 -12.36 13.28 -17.19
C ILE A 142 -11.50 14.36 -17.86
N ARG A 143 -10.29 14.61 -17.36
CA ARG A 143 -9.37 15.62 -17.90
C ARG A 143 -8.49 15.12 -19.04
N SER A 144 -8.65 13.86 -19.47
CA SER A 144 -7.76 13.20 -20.45
C SER A 144 -6.27 13.35 -20.11
N ALA A 145 -5.93 13.36 -18.82
CA ALA A 145 -4.58 13.61 -18.35
C ALA A 145 -3.76 12.32 -18.35
N GLY A 146 -2.68 12.29 -19.13
CA GLY A 146 -1.82 11.11 -19.22
C GLY A 146 -2.57 9.86 -19.70
N VAL A 147 -3.38 9.99 -20.75
CA VAL A 147 -4.30 8.94 -21.25
C VAL A 147 -3.70 7.53 -21.29
N PRO A 148 -2.46 7.29 -21.76
CA PRO A 148 -1.88 5.95 -21.73
C PRO A 148 -1.68 5.43 -20.30
N LEU A 149 -1.27 6.30 -19.37
CA LEU A 149 -1.10 5.96 -17.96
C LEU A 149 -2.44 5.69 -17.29
N GLU A 150 -3.44 6.56 -17.50
CA GLU A 150 -4.77 6.41 -16.91
C GLU A 150 -5.36 5.03 -17.22
N LYS A 151 -5.31 4.61 -18.49
CA LYS A 151 -5.82 3.30 -18.91
C LYS A 151 -5.11 2.15 -18.19
N MET A 152 -3.77 2.17 -18.14
CA MET A 152 -3.00 1.14 -17.43
C MET A 152 -3.36 1.08 -15.93
N LEU A 153 -3.56 2.24 -15.29
CA LEU A 153 -3.96 2.29 -13.88
C LEU A 153 -5.40 1.80 -13.66
N PHE A 154 -6.30 2.07 -14.60
CA PHE A 154 -7.66 1.55 -14.59
C PHE A 154 -7.69 0.02 -14.74
N ASP A 155 -6.85 -0.53 -15.61
CA ASP A 155 -6.74 -1.99 -15.79
C ASP A 155 -6.30 -2.69 -14.50
N PHE A 156 -5.36 -2.11 -13.74
CA PHE A 156 -5.02 -2.62 -12.41
C PHE A 156 -6.18 -2.54 -11.42
N LYS A 157 -6.94 -1.43 -11.43
CA LYS A 157 -8.14 -1.32 -10.58
C LYS A 157 -9.12 -2.45 -10.85
N ILE A 158 -9.36 -2.79 -12.11
CA ILE A 158 -10.29 -3.88 -12.48
C ILE A 158 -9.70 -5.23 -12.09
N LYS A 159 -8.43 -5.48 -12.42
CA LYS A 159 -7.75 -6.76 -12.14
C LYS A 159 -7.75 -7.11 -10.64
N TYR A 160 -7.54 -6.12 -9.77
CA TYR A 160 -7.43 -6.33 -8.32
C TYR A 160 -8.69 -5.89 -7.56
N GLN A 161 -9.82 -5.70 -8.23
CA GLN A 161 -11.04 -5.16 -7.61
C GLN A 161 -11.51 -5.98 -6.41
N GLU A 162 -11.64 -7.29 -6.58
CA GLU A 162 -12.15 -8.21 -5.57
C GLU A 162 -11.29 -8.24 -4.28
N PRO A 163 -9.97 -8.56 -4.33
CA PRO A 163 -9.14 -8.56 -3.12
C PRO A 163 -9.10 -7.17 -2.47
N MET A 164 -9.04 -6.09 -3.25
CA MET A 164 -9.02 -4.73 -2.69
C MET A 164 -10.33 -4.34 -2.03
N LEU A 165 -11.47 -4.83 -2.52
CA LEU A 165 -12.77 -4.61 -1.88
C LEU A 165 -12.82 -5.31 -0.52
N ARG A 166 -12.40 -6.58 -0.44
CA ARG A 166 -12.32 -7.32 0.83
C ARG A 166 -11.39 -6.65 1.83
N LEU A 167 -10.17 -6.29 1.41
CA LEU A 167 -9.23 -5.53 2.24
C LEU A 167 -9.83 -4.20 2.72
N LYS A 168 -10.57 -3.49 1.86
CA LYS A 168 -11.20 -2.22 2.24
C LYS A 168 -12.30 -2.42 3.29
N VAL A 169 -13.11 -3.46 3.13
CA VAL A 169 -14.14 -3.82 4.13
C VAL A 169 -13.45 -4.09 5.45
N VAL A 170 -12.47 -5.00 5.50
CA VAL A 170 -11.72 -5.32 6.72
C VAL A 170 -11.12 -4.05 7.33
N ARG A 171 -10.47 -3.19 6.54
CA ARG A 171 -9.89 -1.94 7.05
C ARG A 171 -10.93 -1.03 7.67
N ASN A 172 -12.09 -0.91 7.03
CA ASN A 172 -13.17 -0.08 7.53
C ASN A 172 -13.75 -0.64 8.82
N LEU A 173 -13.92 -1.95 8.93
CA LEU A 173 -14.29 -2.59 10.20
C LEU A 173 -13.23 -2.24 11.24
N GLU A 174 -11.95 -2.54 11.02
CA GLU A 174 -10.86 -2.24 11.96
C GLU A 174 -10.77 -0.77 12.42
N VAL A 175 -11.07 0.19 11.55
CA VAL A 175 -11.03 1.62 11.86
C VAL A 175 -12.33 2.11 12.54
N HIS A 176 -13.44 1.39 12.37
CA HIS A 176 -14.77 1.79 12.86
C HIS A 176 -15.37 0.81 13.90
N ALA A 177 -14.71 -0.30 14.22
CA ALA A 177 -15.23 -1.45 14.97
C ALA A 177 -15.24 -1.28 16.49
N MET A 178 -15.17 -0.06 17.02
CA MET A 178 -15.46 0.17 18.44
C MET A 178 -16.87 -0.33 18.83
N ASN A 179 -17.79 -0.47 17.86
CA ASN A 179 -19.13 -1.03 18.05
C ASN A 179 -19.28 -2.51 17.65
N GLU A 180 -18.41 -3.04 16.78
CA GLU A 180 -18.52 -4.43 16.29
C GLU A 180 -17.71 -5.42 17.12
N GLU A 181 -16.58 -5.02 17.71
CA GLU A 181 -15.84 -5.87 18.66
C GLU A 181 -16.74 -6.24 19.86
N LEU A 182 -17.56 -5.31 20.36
CA LEU A 182 -18.57 -5.57 21.40
C LEU A 182 -19.69 -6.54 20.97
N ALA A 183 -20.10 -6.49 19.70
CA ALA A 183 -21.12 -7.38 19.16
C ALA A 183 -20.57 -8.79 18.89
N ASP A 184 -19.31 -8.89 18.45
CA ASP A 184 -18.62 -10.15 18.22
C ASP A 184 -18.21 -10.80 19.55
N ASP A 185 -17.79 -10.02 20.55
CA ASP A 185 -17.59 -10.50 21.92
C ASP A 185 -18.91 -11.00 22.53
N LEU A 186 -20.03 -10.31 22.28
CA LEU A 186 -21.36 -10.76 22.69
C LEU A 186 -21.78 -12.05 21.96
N ALA A 187 -21.51 -12.16 20.65
CA ALA A 187 -21.79 -13.37 19.88
C ALA A 187 -20.92 -14.55 20.36
N ARG A 188 -19.64 -14.33 20.66
CA ARG A 188 -18.74 -15.34 21.24
C ARG A 188 -19.17 -15.78 22.64
N LEU A 189 -19.70 -14.88 23.47
CA LEU A 189 -20.31 -15.23 24.75
C LEU A 189 -21.57 -16.10 24.59
N LEU A 190 -22.27 -15.98 23.46
CA LEU A 190 -23.48 -16.75 23.13
C LEU A 190 -23.18 -18.04 22.33
N HIS A 191 -21.98 -18.17 21.74
CA HIS A 191 -21.54 -19.37 21.05
C HIS A 191 -21.02 -20.42 22.05
N THR A 192 -21.56 -21.64 21.96
CA THR A 192 -21.23 -22.76 22.86
C THR A 192 -20.25 -23.78 22.26
N GLY A 193 -19.70 -23.51 21.07
CA GLY A 193 -18.73 -24.35 20.38
C GLY A 193 -17.34 -23.70 20.28
N PRO A 194 -16.29 -24.48 19.95
CA PRO A 194 -14.94 -23.95 19.81
C PRO A 194 -14.86 -22.94 18.66
N THR A 195 -14.20 -21.81 18.92
CA THR A 195 -14.07 -20.69 17.99
C THR A 195 -12.93 -21.00 17.02
N PRO A 196 -13.19 -21.22 15.72
CA PRO A 196 -12.12 -21.46 14.77
C PRO A 196 -11.22 -20.22 14.66
N ILE A 197 -9.92 -20.45 14.52
CA ILE A 197 -9.01 -19.38 14.09
C ILE A 197 -9.47 -18.94 12.69
N GLU A 198 -9.50 -17.62 12.47
CA GLU A 198 -9.89 -17.04 11.18
C GLU A 198 -9.11 -17.64 10.01
N ASP A 199 -9.66 -17.58 8.79
CA ASP A 199 -8.94 -18.03 7.60
C ASP A 199 -7.80 -17.05 7.25
N ILE A 200 -6.69 -17.19 7.97
CA ILE A 200 -5.49 -16.40 7.82
C ILE A 200 -4.91 -16.57 6.41
N SER A 201 -5.04 -17.76 5.81
CA SER A 201 -4.46 -18.04 4.49
C SER A 201 -5.16 -17.21 3.40
N SER A 202 -6.49 -17.16 3.43
CA SER A 202 -7.27 -16.32 2.51
C SER A 202 -6.96 -14.83 2.71
N LYS A 203 -6.91 -14.35 3.97
CA LYS A 203 -6.55 -12.97 4.29
C LYS A 203 -5.15 -12.58 3.81
N LEU A 204 -4.17 -13.46 3.99
CA LEU A 204 -2.80 -13.25 3.52
C LEU A 204 -2.72 -13.25 1.99
N ASN A 205 -3.52 -14.07 1.31
CA ASN A 205 -3.59 -14.06 -0.15
C ASN A 205 -4.18 -12.73 -0.69
N ASP A 206 -5.21 -12.19 -0.04
CA ASP A 206 -5.73 -10.86 -0.38
C ASP A 206 -4.68 -9.78 -0.13
N LEU A 207 -3.98 -9.85 1.01
CA LEU A 207 -2.90 -8.92 1.35
C LEU A 207 -1.76 -8.96 0.33
N ALA A 208 -1.36 -10.16 -0.11
CA ALA A 208 -0.36 -10.36 -1.15
C ALA A 208 -0.79 -9.76 -2.49
N GLN A 209 -2.05 -9.93 -2.89
CA GLN A 209 -2.60 -9.30 -4.09
C GLN A 209 -2.64 -7.77 -3.99
N GLY A 210 -2.98 -7.23 -2.81
CA GLY A 210 -2.94 -5.78 -2.56
C GLY A 210 -1.52 -5.22 -2.62
N TYR A 211 -0.53 -5.93 -2.07
CA TYR A 211 0.88 -5.60 -2.18
C TYR A 211 1.36 -5.61 -3.65
N GLU A 212 1.01 -6.65 -4.39
CA GLU A 212 1.35 -6.78 -5.81
C GLU A 212 0.76 -5.61 -6.62
N MET A 213 -0.51 -5.29 -6.40
CA MET A 213 -1.18 -4.14 -7.04
C MET A 213 -0.43 -2.84 -6.77
N VAL A 214 -0.10 -2.56 -5.50
CA VAL A 214 0.61 -1.34 -5.10
C VAL A 214 1.95 -1.24 -5.82
N CYS A 215 2.75 -2.31 -5.83
CA CYS A 215 4.04 -2.29 -6.50
C CYS A 215 3.89 -2.06 -8.00
N ARG A 216 2.97 -2.78 -8.66
CA ARG A 216 2.73 -2.64 -10.11
C ARG A 216 2.26 -1.25 -10.50
N VAL A 217 1.37 -0.66 -9.70
CA VAL A 217 0.88 0.70 -9.91
C VAL A 217 2.03 1.70 -9.77
N LEU A 218 2.86 1.61 -8.71
CA LEU A 218 4.02 2.48 -8.53
C LEU A 218 5.01 2.34 -9.70
N ILE A 219 5.40 1.11 -10.05
CA ILE A 219 6.26 0.83 -11.20
C ILE A 219 5.72 1.50 -12.46
N THR A 220 4.42 1.33 -12.74
CA THR A 220 3.79 1.85 -13.95
C THR A 220 3.80 3.37 -13.99
N VAL A 221 3.47 4.03 -12.87
CA VAL A 221 3.53 5.51 -12.78
C VAL A 221 4.96 6.00 -13.01
N PHE A 222 5.93 5.51 -12.25
CA PHE A 222 7.30 6.05 -12.32
C PHE A 222 8.01 5.69 -13.62
N ARG A 223 7.73 4.52 -14.21
CA ARG A 223 8.22 4.17 -15.56
C ARG A 223 7.62 5.07 -16.63
N TYR A 224 6.33 5.37 -16.56
CA TYR A 224 5.68 6.31 -17.47
C TYR A 224 6.32 7.70 -17.38
N LEU A 225 6.50 8.22 -16.16
CA LEU A 225 7.12 9.54 -15.96
C LEU A 225 8.58 9.59 -16.42
N GLU A 226 9.35 8.53 -16.20
CA GLU A 226 10.71 8.43 -16.73
C GLU A 226 10.71 8.51 -18.27
N LYS A 227 9.79 7.82 -18.95
CA LYS A 227 9.66 7.89 -20.41
C LYS A 227 9.29 9.28 -20.90
N VAL A 228 8.31 9.94 -20.28
CA VAL A 228 7.87 11.30 -20.65
C VAL A 228 9.00 12.31 -20.45
N ASN A 229 9.73 12.22 -19.33
CA ASN A 229 10.85 13.12 -19.04
C ASN A 229 12.01 12.95 -20.03
N ARG A 230 12.31 11.72 -20.46
CA ARG A 230 13.32 11.46 -21.50
C ARG A 230 12.92 12.08 -22.84
N GLN A 231 11.67 11.89 -23.26
CA GLN A 231 11.17 12.44 -24.53
C GLN A 231 11.13 13.98 -24.53
N GLY A 232 10.75 14.61 -23.42
CA GLY A 232 10.77 16.07 -23.29
C GLY A 232 12.17 16.69 -23.23
N SER A 233 13.21 15.89 -22.97
CA SER A 233 14.61 16.35 -22.93
C SER A 233 15.30 16.29 -24.30
N THR A 234 14.77 15.51 -25.24
CA THR A 234 15.27 15.40 -26.63
C THR A 234 14.70 16.44 -27.61
N SER A 235 13.72 17.23 -27.19
CA SER A 235 13.04 18.24 -28.03
C SER A 235 13.39 19.69 -27.63
N ARG A 236 14.53 19.91 -26.99
CA ARG A 236 15.05 21.24 -26.62
C ARG A 236 16.46 21.44 -27.17
#